data_AF-A0A5S4U7W0-F1
#
_entry.id   AF-A0A5S4U7W0-F1
#
_cell.length_a   1.000
_cell.length_b   1.000
_cell.length_c   1.000
_cell.angle_alpha   90.00
_cell.angle_beta   90.00
_cell.angle_gamma   90.00
#
_symmetry.space_group_name_H-M   'P 1'
#
loop_
_entity.id
_entity.type
_entity.pdbx_description
1 polymer ?
#
loop_
_entity_poly.entity_id
_entity_poly.type
_entity_poly.pdbx_seq_one_letter_code
_entity_poly.pdbx_strand_id
1 'polypeptide(L)'
;MSASHYRNVSYFHTWHGHTEHERDNWRGDFLLQLLTGDPSELPLIHQRATWLQWPLEQPHRLIAWRMCGMDTLFSAAHIDNPEAHLQRSRRYLQQRLQEYLSAQPNSLPLVTLGDLLLMVLPTDSPLLRQGHQALAALRQSVNADIAPLTLSGGLSSTVSAAAHYRQALSEARQALNAVATMRPEKGLCDYTELGILQLLGAVDDPALLTRFMHNVLGNLMENNRKSPYLLIETLDAVLQENNNVIKAAERLAIHRNTLHQRLQRIEQLSGGSLGDPLFRLSAAVALLLWRQSGLPTQETAMLRCNTTSQE
;
A
#
# COMPACT_ATOMS: atom_id res chain seq x y z
N MET A 1 31.19 -40.16 -24.43
CA MET A 1 31.14 -40.97 -23.20
C MET A 1 32.26 -40.54 -22.27
N SER A 2 31.96 -39.81 -21.21
CA SER A 2 32.57 -39.97 -19.89
C SER A 2 31.82 -39.07 -18.92
N ALA A 3 31.04 -39.69 -18.04
CA ALA A 3 30.21 -39.04 -17.05
C ALA A 3 31.07 -38.71 -15.82
N SER A 4 31.36 -37.43 -15.59
CA SER A 4 31.95 -36.96 -14.34
C SER A 4 30.85 -36.79 -13.29
N HIS A 5 30.87 -37.72 -12.33
CA HIS A 5 30.08 -37.75 -11.11
C HIS A 5 30.06 -36.38 -10.39
N TYR A 6 28.91 -35.70 -10.39
CA TYR A 6 28.57 -34.76 -9.32
C TYR A 6 28.19 -35.59 -8.09
N ARG A 7 29.14 -35.75 -7.15
CA ARG A 7 28.82 -36.23 -5.81
C ARG A 7 28.03 -35.13 -5.10
N ASN A 8 26.73 -35.36 -4.95
CA ASN A 8 25.89 -34.71 -3.96
C ASN A 8 26.52 -34.93 -2.58
N VAL A 9 27.18 -33.91 -2.04
CA VAL A 9 27.55 -33.89 -0.63
C VAL A 9 26.48 -33.08 0.08
N SER A 10 25.47 -33.79 0.59
CA SER A 10 24.52 -33.26 1.57
C SER A 10 25.25 -32.99 2.88
N TYR A 11 25.93 -31.86 2.98
CA TYR A 11 26.33 -31.32 4.28
C TYR A 11 25.09 -30.76 4.96
N PHE A 12 24.42 -31.59 5.76
CA PHE A 12 23.62 -31.09 6.86
C PHE A 12 24.57 -30.37 7.82
N HIS A 13 24.73 -29.05 7.66
CA HIS A 13 25.37 -28.23 8.68
C HIS A 13 24.48 -28.27 9.93
N THR A 14 24.90 -29.05 10.92
CA THR A 14 24.29 -29.04 12.24
C THR A 14 24.62 -27.73 12.95
N TRP A 15 23.57 -27.02 13.37
CA TRP A 15 23.61 -25.76 14.11
C TRP A 15 24.22 -25.97 15.51
N HIS A 16 25.54 -26.02 15.63
CA HIS A 16 26.20 -26.11 16.94
C HIS A 16 26.49 -24.71 17.49
N GLY A 17 25.88 -24.38 18.64
CA GLY A 17 26.32 -23.26 19.49
C GLY A 17 25.50 -21.97 19.45
N HIS A 18 24.37 -21.91 18.74
CA HIS A 18 23.55 -20.70 18.63
C HIS A 18 22.13 -20.88 19.15
N THR A 19 21.63 -19.86 19.85
CA THR A 19 20.25 -19.80 20.34
C THR A 19 19.26 -19.65 19.19
N GLU A 20 18.00 -20.02 19.40
CA GLU A 20 16.92 -19.76 18.43
C GLU A 20 16.76 -18.27 18.10
N HIS A 21 16.95 -17.41 19.11
CA HIS A 21 16.90 -15.97 18.94
C HIS A 21 18.00 -15.42 18.02
N GLU A 22 19.24 -15.91 18.13
CA GLU A 22 20.33 -15.51 17.22
C GLU A 22 20.04 -15.92 15.77
N ARG A 23 19.41 -17.08 15.57
CA ARG A 23 19.04 -17.56 14.24
C ARG A 23 17.97 -16.68 13.60
N ASP A 24 16.96 -16.29 14.35
CA ASP A 24 15.92 -15.37 13.87
C ASP A 24 16.50 -13.99 13.54
N ASN A 25 17.44 -13.48 14.34
CA ASN A 25 18.10 -12.22 14.05
C ASN A 25 18.84 -12.27 12.70
N TRP A 26 19.63 -13.32 12.44
CA TRP A 26 20.33 -13.46 11.15
C TRP A 26 19.40 -13.66 9.96
N ARG A 27 18.29 -14.39 10.14
CA ARG A 27 17.26 -14.55 9.11
C ARG A 27 16.58 -13.20 8.81
N GLY A 28 16.31 -12.40 9.84
CA GLY A 28 15.77 -11.05 9.71
C GLY A 28 16.72 -10.11 8.98
N ASP A 29 18.00 -10.11 9.34
CA ASP A 29 19.04 -9.31 8.69
C ASP A 29 19.22 -9.69 7.21
N PHE A 30 19.23 -11.00 6.91
CA PHE A 30 19.30 -11.48 5.54
C PHE A 30 18.06 -11.10 4.72
N LEU A 31 16.86 -11.18 5.32
CA LEU A 31 15.63 -10.70 4.68
C LEU A 31 15.70 -9.19 4.42
N LEU A 32 16.13 -8.37 5.38
CA LEU A 32 16.34 -6.94 5.18
C LEU A 32 17.31 -6.64 4.04
N GLN A 33 18.41 -7.39 3.95
CA GLN A 33 19.38 -7.27 2.85
C GLN A 33 18.76 -7.61 1.49
N LEU A 34 17.91 -8.63 1.39
CA LEU A 34 17.20 -8.94 0.14
C LEU A 34 16.16 -7.88 -0.25
N LEU A 35 15.54 -7.25 0.74
CA LEU A 35 14.49 -6.25 0.53
C LEU A 35 15.04 -4.86 0.19
N THR A 36 16.21 -4.51 0.72
CA THR A 36 16.79 -3.16 0.62
C THR A 36 18.08 -3.13 -0.20
N GLY A 37 18.88 -4.19 -0.13
CA GLY A 37 20.17 -4.33 -0.80
C GLY A 37 20.05 -4.63 -2.29
N ASP A 38 21.15 -4.45 -3.01
CA ASP A 38 21.22 -4.74 -4.43
C ASP A 38 21.45 -6.25 -4.63
N PRO A 39 20.60 -6.95 -5.41
CA PRO A 39 20.80 -8.37 -5.68
C PRO A 39 22.17 -8.70 -6.30
N SER A 40 22.75 -7.77 -7.07
CA SER A 40 24.07 -7.95 -7.69
C SER A 40 25.22 -7.91 -6.69
N GLU A 41 25.01 -7.27 -5.53
CA GLU A 41 25.99 -7.15 -4.44
C GLU A 41 25.90 -8.28 -3.41
N LEU A 42 25.03 -9.26 -3.65
CA LEU A 42 24.89 -10.44 -2.80
C LEU A 42 25.47 -11.67 -3.52
N PRO A 43 26.81 -11.75 -3.74
CA PRO A 43 27.38 -13.03 -4.07
C PRO A 43 27.00 -14.00 -2.95
N LEU A 44 26.61 -15.23 -3.32
CA LEU A 44 26.23 -16.30 -2.39
C LEU A 44 24.82 -16.21 -1.77
N ILE A 45 23.85 -15.45 -2.33
CA ILE A 45 22.44 -15.46 -1.83
C ILE A 45 21.93 -16.89 -1.59
N HIS A 46 22.07 -17.76 -2.59
CA HIS A 46 21.57 -19.14 -2.50
C HIS A 46 22.25 -19.91 -1.37
N GLN A 47 23.57 -19.77 -1.21
CA GLN A 47 24.31 -20.46 -0.15
C GLN A 47 23.89 -19.96 1.24
N ARG A 48 23.72 -18.64 1.40
CA ARG A 48 23.24 -18.04 2.66
C ARG A 48 21.83 -18.51 2.99
N ALA A 49 20.94 -18.56 2.01
CA ALA A 49 19.58 -19.06 2.21
C ALA A 49 19.54 -20.54 2.58
N THR A 50 20.34 -21.39 1.92
CA THR A 50 20.49 -22.79 2.30
C THR A 50 20.98 -22.94 3.73
N TRP A 51 21.99 -22.15 4.13
CA TRP A 51 22.52 -22.16 5.49
C TRP A 51 21.48 -21.69 6.52
N LEU A 52 20.71 -20.65 6.19
CA LEU A 52 19.62 -20.11 7.02
C LEU A 52 18.33 -20.95 6.96
N GLN A 53 18.33 -22.07 6.21
CA GLN A 53 17.16 -22.91 5.99
C GLN A 53 15.94 -22.15 5.45
N TRP A 54 16.18 -21.14 4.61
CA TRP A 54 15.13 -20.44 3.89
C TRP A 54 14.91 -21.12 2.52
N PRO A 55 13.70 -21.64 2.24
CA PRO A 55 13.35 -22.18 0.93
C PRO A 55 13.13 -21.07 -0.13
N LEU A 56 14.18 -20.32 -0.51
CA LEU A 56 14.09 -19.23 -1.52
C LEU A 56 13.48 -19.64 -2.87
N GLU A 57 13.51 -20.93 -3.19
CA GLU A 57 12.96 -21.51 -4.43
C GLU A 57 11.43 -21.60 -4.42
N GLN A 58 10.82 -21.55 -3.23
CA GLN A 58 9.37 -21.52 -3.10
C GLN A 58 8.85 -20.11 -3.43
N PRO A 59 7.68 -20.00 -4.08
CA PRO A 59 7.05 -18.71 -4.30
C PRO A 59 6.55 -18.11 -2.98
N HIS A 60 6.91 -16.85 -2.74
CA HIS A 60 6.50 -16.09 -1.56
C HIS A 60 5.66 -14.88 -1.94
N ARG A 61 4.97 -14.31 -0.97
CA ARG A 61 4.45 -12.94 -1.04
C ARG A 61 4.91 -12.15 0.16
N LEU A 62 5.12 -10.86 -0.04
CA LEU A 62 5.45 -9.92 1.01
C LEU A 62 4.19 -9.15 1.40
N ILE A 63 3.99 -8.98 2.70
CA ILE A 63 2.94 -8.15 3.27
C ILE A 63 3.61 -7.05 4.09
N ALA A 64 3.35 -5.80 3.72
CA ALA A 64 3.78 -4.62 4.46
C ALA A 64 2.61 -4.09 5.30
N TRP A 65 2.78 -4.05 6.61
CA TRP A 65 1.82 -3.53 7.56
C TRP A 65 2.27 -2.18 8.11
N ARG A 66 1.30 -1.28 8.33
CA ARG A 66 1.51 0.03 8.95
C ARG A 66 0.39 0.35 9.93
N MET A 67 0.76 0.91 11.07
CA MET A 67 -0.20 1.51 12.00
C MET A 67 -0.59 2.90 11.53
N CYS A 68 -1.88 3.17 11.50
CA CYS A 68 -2.51 4.42 11.08
C CYS A 68 -3.33 5.00 12.23
N GLY A 69 -3.73 6.28 12.14
CA GLY A 69 -4.53 6.95 13.17
C GLY A 69 -3.70 7.62 14.27
N MET A 70 -2.46 8.03 13.95
CA MET A 70 -1.63 8.79 14.90
C MET A 70 -2.31 10.11 15.27
N ASP A 71 -2.83 10.87 14.30
CA ASP A 71 -3.52 12.14 14.55
C ASP A 71 -4.65 11.97 15.58
N THR A 72 -5.49 10.93 15.40
CA THR A 72 -6.59 10.61 16.32
C THR A 72 -6.12 10.20 17.70
N LEU A 73 -4.98 9.51 17.81
CA LEU A 73 -4.39 9.12 19.09
C LEU A 73 -3.87 10.34 19.86
N PHE A 74 -3.13 11.23 19.19
CA PHE A 74 -2.52 12.40 19.81
C PHE A 74 -3.52 13.53 20.07
N SER A 75 -4.66 13.56 19.37
CA SER A 75 -5.75 14.52 19.63
C SER A 75 -6.76 14.03 20.67
N ALA A 76 -6.68 12.79 21.13
CA ALA A 76 -7.66 12.20 22.03
C ALA A 76 -7.53 12.73 23.47
N ALA A 77 -8.49 13.52 23.92
CA ALA A 77 -8.49 14.11 25.27
C ALA A 77 -8.55 13.09 26.43
N HIS A 78 -8.96 11.86 26.16
CA HIS A 78 -9.11 10.79 27.17
C HIS A 78 -7.87 9.89 27.30
N ILE A 79 -6.80 10.17 26.54
CA ILE A 79 -5.58 9.37 26.54
C ILE A 79 -4.48 10.16 27.24
N ASP A 80 -4.20 9.80 28.49
CA ASP A 80 -3.23 10.51 29.35
C ASP A 80 -1.81 10.52 28.79
N ASN A 81 -1.41 9.43 28.09
CA ASN A 81 -0.09 9.30 27.50
C ASN A 81 -0.17 8.63 26.11
N PRO A 82 -0.35 9.41 25.03
CA PRO A 82 -0.49 8.89 23.67
C PRO A 82 0.78 8.19 23.18
N GLU A 83 1.97 8.65 23.59
CA GLU A 83 3.23 8.02 23.21
C GLU A 83 3.37 6.63 23.85
N ALA A 84 3.07 6.49 25.14
CA ALA A 84 3.09 5.19 25.81
C ALA A 84 2.06 4.23 25.22
N HIS A 85 0.89 4.74 24.81
CA HIS A 85 -0.11 3.96 24.08
C HIS A 85 0.45 3.48 22.72
N LEU A 86 1.05 4.36 21.93
CA LEU A 86 1.67 4.01 20.65
C LEU A 86 2.74 2.92 20.80
N GLN A 87 3.64 3.06 21.78
CA GLN A 87 4.70 2.08 22.03
C GLN A 87 4.14 0.72 22.47
N ARG A 88 3.07 0.71 23.28
CA ARG A 88 2.38 -0.52 23.69
C ARG A 88 1.71 -1.19 22.50
N SER A 89 0.98 -0.43 21.68
CA SER A 89 0.32 -0.92 20.47
C SER A 89 1.32 -1.46 19.45
N ARG A 90 2.48 -0.81 19.28
CA ARG A 90 3.59 -1.31 18.44
C ARG A 90 4.09 -2.67 18.91
N ARG A 91 4.38 -2.79 20.22
CA ARG A 91 4.88 -4.04 20.82
C ARG A 91 3.85 -5.16 20.71
N TYR A 92 2.59 -4.86 20.99
CA TYR A 92 1.48 -5.80 20.83
C TYR A 92 1.38 -6.30 19.39
N LEU A 93 1.36 -5.38 18.42
CA LEU A 93 1.31 -5.73 16.99
C LEU A 93 2.50 -6.61 16.57
N GLN A 94 3.73 -6.23 16.95
CA GLN A 94 4.92 -7.03 16.65
C GLN A 94 4.82 -8.44 17.24
N GLN A 95 4.40 -8.55 18.51
CA GLN A 95 4.23 -9.84 19.18
C GLN A 95 3.17 -10.69 18.46
N ARG A 96 1.99 -10.14 18.15
CA ARG A 96 0.89 -10.88 17.50
C ARG A 96 1.25 -11.37 16.10
N LEU A 97 1.92 -10.52 15.31
CA LEU A 97 2.37 -10.92 13.97
C LEU A 97 3.49 -11.97 14.04
N GLN A 98 4.41 -11.83 15.01
CA GLN A 98 5.46 -12.82 15.23
C GLN A 98 4.89 -14.17 15.71
N GLU A 99 3.94 -14.17 16.64
CA GLU A 99 3.22 -15.39 17.07
C GLU A 99 2.56 -16.10 15.88
N TYR A 100 1.96 -15.33 14.97
CA TYR A 100 1.35 -15.87 13.76
C TYR A 100 2.38 -16.51 12.82
N LEU A 101 3.54 -15.87 12.64
CA LEU A 101 4.63 -16.42 11.83
C LEU A 101 5.21 -17.67 12.48
N SER A 102 5.51 -17.64 13.78
CA SER A 102 6.08 -18.78 14.52
C SER A 102 5.18 -20.01 14.55
N ALA A 103 3.86 -19.84 14.39
CA ALA A 103 2.92 -20.95 14.25
C ALA A 103 2.98 -21.65 12.88
N GLN A 104 3.68 -21.09 11.89
CA GLN A 104 3.80 -21.65 10.54
C GLN A 104 5.15 -22.31 10.30
N PRO A 105 5.19 -23.46 9.61
CA PRO A 105 6.43 -24.10 9.24
C PRO A 105 7.19 -23.22 8.23
N ASN A 106 8.52 -23.15 8.38
CA ASN A 106 9.43 -22.42 7.50
C ASN A 106 9.13 -20.92 7.33
N SER A 107 8.42 -20.31 8.29
CA SER A 107 8.21 -18.87 8.31
C SER A 107 9.53 -18.11 8.49
N LEU A 108 9.56 -16.89 7.95
CA LEU A 108 10.63 -15.95 8.22
C LEU A 108 10.26 -15.06 9.40
N PRO A 109 11.25 -14.58 10.16
CA PRO A 109 10.99 -13.66 11.26
C PRO A 109 10.33 -12.38 10.75
N LEU A 110 9.53 -11.77 11.62
CA LEU A 110 8.97 -10.45 11.36
C LEU A 110 10.11 -9.42 11.26
N VAL A 111 10.13 -8.67 10.17
CA VAL A 111 11.14 -7.63 9.96
C VAL A 111 10.51 -6.25 10.12
N THR A 112 11.23 -5.33 10.76
CA THR A 112 10.80 -3.92 10.87
C THR A 112 11.67 -3.04 9.99
N LEU A 113 11.06 -2.22 9.14
CA LEU A 113 11.74 -1.23 8.32
C LEU A 113 11.07 0.14 8.51
N GLY A 114 11.65 0.98 9.36
CA GLY A 114 11.04 2.26 9.76
C GLY A 114 9.73 2.06 10.53
N ASP A 115 8.62 2.49 9.93
CA ASP A 115 7.25 2.33 10.43
C ASP A 115 6.55 1.07 9.90
N LEU A 116 7.18 0.34 8.98
CA LEU A 116 6.63 -0.85 8.36
C LEU A 116 7.01 -2.12 9.12
N LEU A 117 6.03 -3.02 9.28
CA LEU A 117 6.25 -4.39 9.70
C LEU A 117 6.05 -5.31 8.48
N LEU A 118 7.08 -6.07 8.15
CA LEU A 118 7.17 -6.86 6.92
C LEU A 118 7.06 -8.34 7.26
N MET A 119 6.05 -8.98 6.68
CA MET A 119 5.89 -10.45 6.71
C MET A 119 6.18 -11.02 5.33
N VAL A 120 6.97 -12.09 5.27
CA VAL A 120 7.17 -12.86 4.05
C VAL A 120 6.63 -14.26 4.28
N LEU A 121 5.67 -14.65 3.44
CA LEU A 121 4.92 -15.88 3.59
C LEU A 121 4.97 -16.68 2.28
N PRO A 122 5.14 -18.01 2.33
CA PRO A 122 4.92 -18.88 1.18
C PRO A 122 3.50 -18.68 0.61
N THR A 123 3.35 -18.73 -0.72
CA THR A 123 2.03 -18.50 -1.37
C THR A 123 0.96 -19.51 -0.93
N ASP A 124 1.36 -20.70 -0.49
CA ASP A 124 0.49 -21.76 0.03
C ASP A 124 0.26 -21.67 1.55
N SER A 125 0.76 -20.62 2.21
CA SER A 125 0.45 -20.36 3.63
C SER A 125 -1.08 -20.29 3.83
N PRO A 126 -1.60 -20.76 4.98
CA PRO A 126 -3.02 -20.68 5.30
C PRO A 126 -3.59 -19.26 5.18
N LEU A 127 -2.80 -18.24 5.58
CA LEU A 127 -3.19 -16.82 5.47
C LEU A 127 -3.47 -16.42 4.02
N LEU A 128 -2.58 -16.80 3.09
CA LEU A 128 -2.69 -16.41 1.69
C LEU A 128 -3.69 -17.29 0.92
N ARG A 129 -3.85 -18.58 1.30
CA ARG A 129 -4.88 -19.47 0.72
C ARG A 129 -6.30 -19.02 1.03
N GLN A 130 -6.55 -18.59 2.26
CA GLN A 130 -7.84 -17.98 2.65
C GLN A 130 -7.94 -16.52 2.16
N GLY A 131 -6.81 -15.93 1.78
CA GLY A 131 -6.71 -14.65 1.11
C GLY A 131 -7.26 -13.49 1.93
N HIS A 132 -8.09 -12.66 1.28
CA HIS A 132 -8.64 -11.45 1.87
C HIS A 132 -9.40 -11.68 3.19
N GLN A 133 -10.11 -12.80 3.35
CA GLN A 133 -10.91 -13.07 4.54
C GLN A 133 -10.04 -13.26 5.79
N ALA A 134 -8.98 -14.07 5.70
CA ALA A 134 -8.10 -14.33 6.83
C ALA A 134 -7.25 -13.11 7.19
N LEU A 135 -6.79 -12.36 6.19
CA LEU A 135 -6.08 -11.09 6.41
C LEU A 135 -6.97 -10.05 7.07
N ALA A 136 -8.24 -9.95 6.63
CA ALA A 136 -9.21 -9.06 7.25
C ALA A 136 -9.51 -9.48 8.69
N ALA A 137 -9.66 -10.78 8.97
CA ALA A 137 -9.87 -11.29 10.32
C ALA A 137 -8.67 -10.99 11.24
N LEU A 138 -7.43 -11.23 10.77
CA LEU A 138 -6.21 -10.89 11.50
C LEU A 138 -6.18 -9.39 11.82
N ARG A 139 -6.42 -8.54 10.81
CA ARG A 139 -6.48 -7.08 10.97
C ARG A 139 -7.55 -6.64 11.97
N GLN A 140 -8.75 -7.20 11.88
CA GLN A 140 -9.86 -6.86 12.78
C GLN A 140 -9.55 -7.27 14.23
N SER A 141 -8.94 -8.44 14.42
CA SER A 141 -8.52 -8.89 15.76
C SER A 141 -7.51 -7.93 16.38
N VAL A 142 -6.54 -7.45 15.60
CA VAL A 142 -5.53 -6.50 16.07
C VAL A 142 -6.13 -5.12 16.32
N ASN A 143 -6.97 -4.61 15.41
CA ASN A 143 -7.60 -3.29 15.52
C ASN A 143 -8.42 -3.14 16.81
N ALA A 144 -9.04 -4.21 17.30
CA ALA A 144 -9.81 -4.19 18.54
C ALA A 144 -8.93 -3.84 19.77
N ASP A 145 -7.66 -4.25 19.74
CA ASP A 145 -6.74 -4.10 20.88
C ASP A 145 -5.84 -2.86 20.78
N ILE A 146 -5.71 -2.27 19.60
CA ILE A 146 -4.85 -1.08 19.37
C ILE A 146 -5.63 0.23 19.18
N ALA A 147 -6.96 0.21 19.32
CA ALA A 147 -7.80 1.40 19.18
C ALA A 147 -7.29 2.55 20.08
N PRO A 148 -7.26 3.81 19.60
CA PRO A 148 -7.86 4.32 18.35
C PRO A 148 -7.01 4.13 17.09
N LEU A 149 -5.83 3.49 17.18
CA LEU A 149 -5.03 3.17 16.00
C LEU A 149 -5.71 2.09 15.17
N THR A 150 -5.33 2.03 13.90
CA THR A 150 -5.78 0.98 12.98
C THR A 150 -4.59 0.39 12.23
N LEU A 151 -4.72 -0.86 11.80
CA LEU A 151 -3.73 -1.54 10.99
C LEU A 151 -4.16 -1.49 9.52
N SER A 152 -3.23 -1.07 8.66
CA SER A 152 -3.35 -1.15 7.20
C SER A 152 -2.28 -2.08 6.61
N GLY A 153 -2.62 -2.80 5.54
CA GLY A 153 -1.75 -3.79 4.91
C GLY A 153 -1.71 -3.66 3.38
N GLY A 154 -0.51 -3.79 2.81
CA GLY A 154 -0.30 -3.91 1.36
C GLY A 154 0.42 -5.22 1.03
N LEU A 155 -0.06 -5.94 0.01
CA LEU A 155 0.53 -7.22 -0.42
C LEU A 155 1.24 -7.06 -1.75
N SER A 156 2.44 -7.63 -1.89
CA SER A 156 3.17 -7.70 -3.16
C SER A 156 2.59 -8.73 -4.12
N SER A 157 3.01 -8.72 -5.38
CA SER A 157 2.87 -9.88 -6.26
C SER A 157 3.70 -11.08 -5.76
N THR A 158 3.63 -12.20 -6.48
CA THR A 158 4.38 -13.41 -6.12
C THR A 158 5.86 -13.26 -6.48
N VAL A 159 6.72 -13.59 -5.51
CA VAL A 159 8.17 -13.55 -5.59
C VAL A 159 8.71 -14.97 -5.69
N SER A 160 9.31 -15.30 -6.83
CA SER A 160 9.91 -16.63 -7.08
C SER A 160 11.44 -16.60 -7.22
N ALA A 161 12.05 -15.42 -7.09
CA ALA A 161 13.49 -15.25 -7.22
C ALA A 161 13.99 -14.18 -6.26
N ALA A 162 15.20 -14.39 -5.73
CA ALA A 162 15.81 -13.50 -4.74
C ALA A 162 15.96 -12.05 -5.24
N ALA A 163 16.23 -11.86 -6.53
CA ALA A 163 16.38 -10.54 -7.13
C ALA A 163 15.08 -9.70 -7.11
N HIS A 164 13.92 -10.34 -6.97
CA HIS A 164 12.62 -9.65 -7.01
C HIS A 164 12.11 -9.24 -5.61
N TYR A 165 12.84 -9.52 -4.52
CA TYR A 165 12.41 -9.11 -3.17
C TYR A 165 12.38 -7.59 -2.99
N ARG A 166 13.35 -6.86 -3.57
CA ARG A 166 13.33 -5.39 -3.60
C ARG A 166 12.09 -4.86 -4.32
N GLN A 167 11.75 -5.44 -5.47
CA GLN A 167 10.54 -5.10 -6.21
C GLN A 167 9.29 -5.40 -5.36
N ALA A 168 9.24 -6.56 -4.71
CA ALA A 168 8.11 -6.94 -3.85
C ALA A 168 7.88 -5.97 -2.69
N LEU A 169 8.94 -5.44 -2.09
CA LEU A 169 8.83 -4.38 -1.09
C LEU A 169 8.22 -3.10 -1.69
N SER A 170 8.66 -2.70 -2.88
CA SER A 170 8.08 -1.56 -3.59
C SER A 170 6.59 -1.77 -3.87
N GLU A 171 6.22 -2.93 -4.40
CA GLU A 171 4.83 -3.31 -4.71
C GLU A 171 3.94 -3.30 -3.46
N ALA A 172 4.38 -3.91 -2.37
CA ALA A 172 3.63 -3.91 -1.11
C ALA A 172 3.46 -2.50 -0.54
N ARG A 173 4.47 -1.63 -0.65
CA ARG A 173 4.36 -0.22 -0.25
C ARG A 173 3.38 0.54 -1.13
N GLN A 174 3.39 0.31 -2.44
CA GLN A 174 2.43 0.92 -3.37
C GLN A 174 0.99 0.49 -3.03
N ALA A 175 0.77 -0.81 -2.80
CA ALA A 175 -0.52 -1.33 -2.37
C ALA A 175 -0.97 -0.73 -1.03
N LEU A 176 -0.06 -0.63 -0.06
CA LEU A 176 -0.34 -0.03 1.24
C LEU A 176 -0.72 1.46 1.13
N ASN A 177 -0.03 2.23 0.28
CA ASN A 177 -0.34 3.64 0.06
C ASN A 177 -1.69 3.82 -0.66
N ALA A 178 -2.07 2.88 -1.54
CA ALA A 178 -3.38 2.87 -2.18
C ALA A 178 -4.51 2.64 -1.18
N VAL A 179 -4.30 1.88 -0.10
CA VAL A 179 -5.28 1.75 1.00
C VAL A 179 -5.61 3.12 1.59
N ALA A 180 -4.58 3.90 1.94
CA ALA A 180 -4.76 5.22 2.55
C ALA A 180 -5.52 6.22 1.66
N THR A 181 -5.39 6.07 0.34
CA THR A 181 -5.91 7.04 -0.63
C THR A 181 -7.26 6.63 -1.22
N MET A 182 -7.53 5.34 -1.39
CA MET A 182 -8.66 4.85 -2.20
C MET A 182 -9.60 3.88 -1.49
N ARG A 183 -9.12 3.14 -0.49
CA ARG A 183 -9.90 2.10 0.20
C ARG A 183 -9.66 2.11 1.72
N PRO A 184 -9.80 3.27 2.40
CA PRO A 184 -9.52 3.37 3.83
C PRO A 184 -10.37 2.40 4.67
N GLU A 185 -11.59 2.10 4.23
CA GLU A 185 -12.53 1.20 4.89
C GLU A 185 -12.06 -0.28 4.89
N LYS A 186 -11.40 -0.72 3.81
CA LYS A 186 -10.92 -2.11 3.72
C LYS A 186 -9.64 -2.32 4.51
N GLY A 187 -8.78 -1.31 4.61
CA GLY A 187 -7.51 -1.38 5.32
C GLY A 187 -6.50 -2.36 4.74
N LEU A 188 -6.79 -2.99 3.59
CA LEU A 188 -5.99 -4.01 2.95
C LEU A 188 -6.07 -3.82 1.43
N CYS A 189 -4.93 -3.94 0.75
CA CYS A 189 -4.89 -3.95 -0.70
C CYS A 189 -3.85 -4.94 -1.21
N ASP A 190 -4.25 -5.70 -2.23
CA ASP A 190 -3.35 -6.54 -3.00
C ASP A 190 -2.77 -5.73 -4.17
N TYR A 191 -1.45 -5.76 -4.36
CA TYR A 191 -0.80 -5.10 -5.49
C TYR A 191 -1.40 -5.55 -6.81
N THR A 192 -1.75 -6.84 -6.95
CA THR A 192 -2.33 -7.40 -8.18
C THR A 192 -3.71 -6.83 -8.52
N GLU A 193 -4.40 -6.22 -7.55
CA GLU A 193 -5.69 -5.55 -7.72
C GLU A 193 -5.59 -4.06 -8.08
N LEU A 194 -4.39 -3.47 -8.06
CA LEU A 194 -4.18 -2.04 -8.30
C LEU A 194 -4.45 -1.60 -9.75
N GLY A 195 -4.47 -2.54 -10.70
CA GLY A 195 -4.73 -2.26 -12.11
C GLY A 195 -3.77 -1.21 -12.68
N ILE A 196 -4.30 -0.11 -13.22
CA ILE A 196 -3.50 0.96 -13.85
C ILE A 196 -2.48 1.60 -12.90
N LEU A 197 -2.70 1.56 -11.58
CA LEU A 197 -1.75 2.12 -10.63
C LEU A 197 -0.42 1.36 -10.58
N GLN A 198 -0.41 0.06 -10.94
CA GLN A 198 0.84 -0.69 -11.12
C GLN A 198 1.68 -0.09 -12.26
N LEU A 199 1.02 0.24 -13.37
CA LEU A 199 1.68 0.84 -14.53
C LEU A 199 2.23 2.23 -14.20
N LEU A 200 1.47 3.04 -13.46
CA LEU A 200 1.91 4.37 -13.05
C LEU A 200 3.08 4.28 -12.05
N GLY A 201 3.06 3.32 -11.12
CA GLY A 201 4.14 3.07 -10.17
C GLY A 201 5.43 2.52 -10.79
N ALA A 202 5.37 2.00 -12.02
CA ALA A 202 6.53 1.54 -12.78
C ALA A 202 7.21 2.65 -13.61
N VAL A 203 6.68 3.88 -13.59
CA VAL A 203 7.30 5.01 -14.28
C VAL A 203 8.44 5.57 -13.42
N ASP A 204 9.67 5.45 -13.91
CA ASP A 204 10.90 5.86 -13.20
C ASP A 204 11.04 7.38 -13.01
N ASP A 205 10.34 8.18 -13.82
CA ASP A 205 10.35 9.65 -13.75
C ASP A 205 9.06 10.18 -13.11
N PRO A 206 9.04 10.45 -11.79
CA PRO A 206 7.91 11.10 -11.12
C PRO A 206 7.53 12.45 -11.73
N ALA A 207 8.50 13.20 -12.29
CA ALA A 207 8.22 14.50 -12.89
C ALA A 207 7.40 14.36 -14.18
N LEU A 208 7.52 13.24 -14.90
CA LEU A 208 6.66 12.93 -16.04
C LEU A 208 5.20 12.76 -15.59
N LEU A 209 4.96 12.02 -14.51
CA LEU A 209 3.62 11.83 -13.95
C LEU A 209 3.03 13.16 -13.45
N THR A 210 3.82 13.96 -12.73
CA THR A 210 3.42 15.29 -12.25
C THR A 210 3.10 16.24 -13.42
N ARG A 211 3.93 16.26 -14.47
CA ARG A 211 3.67 17.06 -15.68
C ARG A 211 2.41 16.60 -16.40
N PHE A 212 2.20 15.29 -16.55
CA PHE A 212 0.97 14.75 -17.15
C PHE A 212 -0.26 15.20 -16.37
N MET A 213 -0.25 15.04 -15.04
CA MET A 213 -1.32 15.49 -14.16
C MET A 213 -1.59 17.00 -14.33
N HIS A 214 -0.54 17.83 -14.32
CA HIS A 214 -0.69 19.28 -14.51
C HIS A 214 -1.17 19.66 -15.90
N ASN A 215 -0.77 18.96 -16.95
CA ASN A 215 -1.25 19.23 -18.31
C ASN A 215 -2.75 18.97 -18.44
N VAL A 216 -3.28 17.97 -17.74
CA VAL A 216 -4.70 17.59 -17.81
C VAL A 216 -5.56 18.39 -16.84
N LEU A 217 -5.12 18.54 -15.57
CA LEU A 217 -5.91 19.15 -14.50
C LEU A 217 -5.49 20.57 -14.14
N GLY A 218 -4.30 21.02 -14.56
CA GLY A 218 -3.72 22.28 -14.12
C GLY A 218 -4.58 23.49 -14.45
N ASN A 219 -5.13 23.55 -15.67
CA ASN A 219 -6.03 24.63 -16.09
C ASN A 219 -7.38 24.61 -15.38
N LEU A 220 -7.74 23.51 -14.70
CA LEU A 220 -8.97 23.39 -13.92
C LEU A 220 -8.80 23.89 -12.48
N MET A 221 -7.56 24.16 -12.03
CA MET A 221 -7.29 24.75 -10.72
C MET A 221 -7.49 26.26 -10.75
N GLU A 222 -8.49 26.75 -10.03
CA GLU A 222 -8.85 28.16 -9.97
C GLU A 222 -8.31 28.83 -8.69
N ASN A 223 -6.99 28.99 -8.57
CA ASN A 223 -6.28 29.42 -7.35
C ASN A 223 -6.82 30.68 -6.65
N ASN A 224 -7.46 31.60 -7.40
CA ASN A 224 -7.99 32.86 -6.86
C ASN A 224 -9.46 32.78 -6.42
N ARG A 225 -10.06 31.59 -6.36
CA ARG A 225 -11.46 31.39 -5.98
C ARG A 225 -11.59 30.74 -4.61
N LYS A 226 -12.77 30.91 -4.00
CA LYS A 226 -13.13 30.29 -2.71
C LYS A 226 -13.02 28.76 -2.73
N SER A 227 -13.23 28.13 -3.88
CA SER A 227 -13.04 26.70 -4.08
C SER A 227 -12.16 26.48 -5.32
N PRO A 228 -10.82 26.41 -5.15
CA PRO A 228 -9.88 26.31 -6.27
C PRO A 228 -9.94 24.97 -7.00
N TYR A 229 -10.47 23.92 -6.38
CA TYR A 229 -10.55 22.56 -6.95
C TYR A 229 -11.95 22.17 -7.42
N LEU A 230 -12.91 23.11 -7.43
CA LEU A 230 -14.32 22.86 -7.73
C LEU A 230 -14.55 22.14 -9.06
N LEU A 231 -13.80 22.51 -10.10
CA LEU A 231 -13.92 21.91 -11.43
C LEU A 231 -13.31 20.51 -11.48
N ILE A 232 -12.23 20.27 -10.74
CA ILE A 232 -11.60 18.94 -10.60
C ILE A 232 -12.56 18.00 -9.87
N GLU A 233 -13.17 18.45 -8.77
CA GLU A 233 -14.18 17.68 -8.02
C GLU A 233 -15.41 17.37 -8.89
N THR A 234 -15.83 18.34 -9.70
CA THR A 234 -16.95 18.15 -10.62
C THR A 234 -16.61 17.10 -11.69
N LEU A 235 -15.40 17.16 -12.26
CA LEU A 235 -14.91 16.18 -13.23
C LEU A 235 -14.82 14.79 -12.60
N ASP A 236 -14.33 14.68 -11.37
CA ASP A 236 -14.23 13.41 -10.66
C ASP A 236 -15.62 12.79 -10.44
N ALA A 237 -16.58 13.56 -9.91
CA ALA A 237 -17.95 13.07 -9.70
C ALA A 237 -18.61 12.59 -10.99
N VAL A 238 -18.41 13.30 -12.11
CA VAL A 238 -18.96 12.91 -13.41
C VAL A 238 -18.33 11.60 -13.91
N LEU A 239 -17.02 11.44 -13.76
CA LEU A 239 -16.35 10.20 -14.17
C LEU A 239 -16.71 9.01 -13.28
N GLN A 240 -16.84 9.21 -11.97
CA GLN A 240 -17.30 8.17 -11.03
C GLN A 240 -18.71 7.66 -11.35
N GLU A 241 -19.59 8.54 -11.82
CA GLU A 241 -20.95 8.18 -12.23
C GLU A 241 -21.04 7.75 -13.70
N ASN A 242 -19.93 7.33 -14.33
CA ASN A 242 -19.85 6.89 -15.73
C ASN A 242 -20.38 7.95 -16.73
N ASN A 243 -20.12 9.23 -16.46
CA ASN A 243 -20.64 10.39 -17.19
C ASN A 243 -22.16 10.59 -17.10
N ASN A 244 -22.83 9.96 -16.13
CA ASN A 244 -24.25 10.22 -15.86
C ASN A 244 -24.40 11.57 -15.15
N VAL A 245 -24.75 12.60 -15.92
CA VAL A 245 -24.93 13.98 -15.45
C VAL A 245 -25.97 14.09 -14.32
N ILE A 246 -27.05 13.30 -14.36
CA ILE A 246 -28.10 13.36 -13.34
C ILE A 246 -27.55 12.84 -12.01
N LYS A 247 -26.96 11.65 -12.03
CA LYS A 247 -26.35 11.04 -10.83
C LYS A 247 -25.20 11.87 -10.27
N ALA A 248 -24.38 12.46 -11.15
CA ALA A 248 -23.29 13.33 -10.72
C ALA A 248 -23.80 14.62 -10.06
N ALA A 249 -24.90 15.20 -10.56
CA ALA A 249 -25.53 16.38 -9.95
C ALA A 249 -26.12 16.06 -8.58
N GLU A 250 -26.78 14.90 -8.43
CA GLU A 250 -27.26 14.38 -7.16
C GLU A 250 -26.12 14.15 -6.16
N ARG A 251 -25.04 13.49 -6.59
CA ARG A 251 -23.83 13.25 -5.78
C ARG A 251 -23.20 14.54 -5.27
N LEU A 252 -23.18 15.58 -6.10
CA LEU A 252 -22.64 16.90 -5.75
C LEU A 252 -23.65 17.81 -5.04
N ALA A 253 -24.89 17.35 -4.82
CA ALA A 253 -25.99 18.14 -4.26
C ALA A 253 -26.20 19.49 -4.98
N ILE A 254 -26.10 19.50 -6.31
CA ILE A 254 -26.31 20.70 -7.14
C ILE A 254 -27.39 20.47 -8.20
N HIS A 255 -27.95 21.56 -8.72
CA HIS A 255 -28.87 21.50 -9.84
C HIS A 255 -28.15 21.11 -11.15
N ARG A 256 -28.81 20.31 -12.01
CA ARG A 256 -28.28 19.86 -13.31
C ARG A 256 -27.76 20.99 -14.20
N ASN A 257 -28.41 22.16 -14.17
CA ASN A 257 -28.00 23.32 -14.98
C ASN A 257 -26.63 23.84 -14.53
N THR A 258 -26.40 23.89 -13.22
CA THR A 258 -25.11 24.30 -12.65
C THR A 258 -24.02 23.29 -13.02
N LEU A 259 -24.34 21.99 -12.98
CA LEU A 259 -23.41 20.95 -13.42
C LEU A 259 -23.06 21.13 -14.90
N HIS A 260 -24.04 21.33 -15.78
CA HIS A 260 -23.80 21.58 -17.20
C HIS A 260 -22.90 22.79 -17.45
N GLN A 261 -23.13 23.91 -16.75
CA GLN A 261 -22.27 25.09 -16.85
C GLN A 261 -20.83 24.80 -16.43
N ARG A 262 -20.63 24.01 -15.37
CA ARG A 262 -19.29 23.59 -14.92
C ARG A 262 -18.63 22.66 -15.94
N LEU A 263 -19.37 21.73 -16.53
CA LEU A 263 -18.84 20.82 -17.57
C LEU A 263 -18.41 21.58 -18.82
N GLN A 264 -19.22 22.54 -19.29
CA GLN A 264 -18.81 23.41 -20.40
C GLN A 264 -17.53 24.18 -20.09
N ARG A 265 -17.40 24.69 -18.86
CA ARG A 265 -16.17 25.37 -18.42
C ARG A 265 -14.97 24.42 -18.37
N ILE A 266 -15.15 23.18 -17.92
CA ILE A 266 -14.10 22.14 -17.92
C ILE A 266 -13.62 21.88 -19.35
N GLU A 267 -14.53 21.68 -20.30
CA GLU A 267 -14.17 21.44 -21.71
C GLU A 267 -13.45 22.64 -22.33
N GLN A 268 -13.89 23.87 -22.02
CA GLN A 268 -13.24 25.10 -22.47
C GLN A 268 -11.81 25.26 -21.94
N LEU A 269 -11.58 24.99 -20.65
CA LEU A 269 -10.27 25.19 -20.00
C LEU A 269 -9.27 24.06 -20.31
N SER A 270 -9.76 22.83 -20.46
CA SER A 270 -8.93 21.66 -20.77
C SER A 270 -8.65 21.52 -22.27
N GLY A 271 -9.49 22.12 -23.13
CA GLY A 271 -9.42 21.93 -24.58
C GLY A 271 -9.85 20.54 -25.06
N GLY A 272 -10.37 19.70 -24.16
CA GLY A 272 -10.88 18.35 -24.45
C GLY A 272 -12.39 18.25 -24.23
N SER A 273 -13.01 17.18 -24.73
CA SER A 273 -14.44 16.91 -24.53
C SER A 273 -14.67 15.65 -23.73
N LEU A 274 -15.67 15.66 -22.85
CA LEU A 274 -16.12 14.46 -22.13
C LEU A 274 -16.78 13.42 -23.05
N GLY A 275 -17.13 13.80 -24.29
CA GLY A 275 -17.51 12.84 -25.33
C GLY A 275 -16.33 12.02 -25.85
N ASP A 276 -15.11 12.54 -25.78
CA ASP A 276 -13.91 11.85 -26.26
C ASP A 276 -13.44 10.79 -25.23
N PRO A 277 -13.39 9.50 -25.61
CA PRO A 277 -12.85 8.44 -24.76
C PRO A 277 -11.41 8.69 -24.30
N LEU A 278 -10.55 9.27 -25.14
CA LEU A 278 -9.13 9.47 -24.82
C LEU A 278 -8.95 10.58 -23.79
N PHE A 279 -9.69 11.68 -23.93
CA PHE A 279 -9.75 12.72 -22.90
C PHE A 279 -10.26 12.17 -21.57
N ARG A 280 -11.34 11.38 -21.56
CA ARG A 280 -11.87 10.77 -20.33
C ARG A 280 -10.86 9.86 -19.64
N LEU A 281 -10.15 9.03 -20.40
CA LEU A 281 -9.08 8.19 -19.85
C LEU A 281 -7.97 9.05 -19.24
N SER A 282 -7.53 10.09 -19.97
CA SER A 282 -6.46 10.99 -19.51
C SER A 282 -6.86 11.72 -18.22
N ALA A 283 -8.11 12.21 -18.16
CA ALA A 283 -8.70 12.83 -16.98
C ALA A 283 -8.78 11.86 -15.80
N ALA A 284 -9.23 10.62 -16.02
CA ALA A 284 -9.29 9.60 -14.97
C ALA A 284 -7.90 9.28 -14.39
N VAL A 285 -6.89 9.11 -15.26
CA VAL A 285 -5.50 8.88 -14.83
C VAL A 285 -4.94 10.09 -14.07
N ALA A 286 -5.18 11.30 -14.56
CA ALA A 286 -4.70 12.50 -13.90
C ALA A 286 -5.36 12.70 -12.51
N LEU A 287 -6.65 12.36 -12.36
CA LEU A 287 -7.34 12.37 -11.07
C LEU A 287 -6.76 11.33 -10.11
N LEU A 288 -6.41 10.13 -10.59
CA LEU A 288 -5.74 9.11 -9.76
C LEU A 288 -4.38 9.63 -9.24
N LEU A 289 -3.58 10.24 -10.11
CA LEU A 289 -2.30 10.85 -9.74
C LEU A 289 -2.48 12.00 -8.74
N TRP A 290 -3.51 12.83 -8.95
CA TRP A 290 -3.84 13.94 -8.05
C TRP A 290 -4.18 13.46 -6.64
N ARG A 291 -5.00 12.39 -6.50
CA ARG A 291 -5.30 11.80 -5.19
C ARG A 291 -4.05 11.25 -4.50
N GLN A 292 -3.13 10.62 -5.24
CA GLN A 292 -1.88 10.10 -4.67
C GLN A 292 -0.91 11.20 -4.21
N SER A 293 -0.96 12.37 -4.84
CA SER A 293 -0.10 13.51 -4.49
C SER A 293 -0.46 14.16 -3.14
N GLY A 294 -1.55 13.74 -2.49
CA GLY A 294 -1.96 14.25 -1.17
C GLY A 294 -2.53 15.66 -1.18
N LEU A 295 -2.88 16.20 -2.37
CA LEU A 295 -3.55 17.49 -2.49
C LEU A 295 -5.03 17.35 -2.08
N PRO A 296 -5.59 18.27 -1.26
CA PRO A 296 -6.87 18.07 -0.60
C PRO A 296 -8.03 17.96 -1.59
N THR A 297 -8.74 16.84 -1.54
CA THR A 297 -10.08 16.66 -2.15
C THR A 297 -11.15 16.99 -1.10
N GLN A 298 -12.30 17.56 -1.49
CA GLN A 298 -13.39 17.88 -0.56
C GLN A 298 -13.88 16.70 0.30
N GLU A 299 -13.62 15.44 -0.09
CA GLU A 299 -13.86 14.27 0.79
C GLU A 299 -13.01 14.33 2.08
N THR A 300 -11.78 14.85 2.01
CA THR A 300 -10.93 15.12 3.18
C THR A 300 -11.41 16.33 3.99
N ALA A 301 -12.18 17.25 3.38
CA ALA A 301 -12.76 18.41 4.05
C ALA A 301 -14.09 18.07 4.77
N MET A 302 -14.94 17.21 4.19
CA MET A 302 -16.19 16.77 4.83
C MET A 302 -15.93 15.92 6.09
N LEU A 303 -14.87 15.10 6.11
CA LEU A 303 -14.45 14.36 7.30
C LEU A 303 -13.88 15.27 8.41
N ARG A 304 -13.35 16.46 8.08
CA ARG A 304 -12.86 17.43 9.07
C ARG A 304 -13.99 18.33 9.61
N CYS A 305 -14.97 18.69 8.79
CA CYS A 305 -16.07 19.55 9.23
C CYS A 305 -17.04 18.90 10.23
N ASN A 306 -17.16 17.57 10.26
CA ASN A 306 -18.05 16.89 11.22
C ASN A 306 -17.50 16.82 12.65
N THR A 307 -16.31 17.37 12.92
CA THR A 307 -15.72 17.41 14.28
C THR A 307 -15.74 18.79 14.95
N THR A 308 -16.32 19.80 14.31
CA THR A 308 -16.27 21.21 14.80
C THR A 308 -17.64 21.86 14.96
N SER A 309 -18.70 21.08 15.15
CA SER A 309 -20.06 21.63 15.38
C SER A 309 -20.81 20.86 16.46
N GLN A 310 -20.19 20.77 17.65
CA GLN A 310 -20.87 20.64 18.94
C GLN A 310 -20.05 21.40 19.98
N GLU A 311 -20.08 22.73 19.90
CA GLU A 311 -19.97 23.63 21.05
C GLU A 311 -21.27 24.42 21.15
#